data_AF-A0AB39WLS9-F1
#
_entry.id   AF-A0AB39WLS9-F1
#
_cell.length_a   1.000
_cell.length_b   1.000
_cell.length_c   1.000
_cell.angle_alpha   90.00
_cell.angle_beta   90.00
_cell.angle_gamma   90.00
#
_symmetry.space_group_name_H-M   'P 1'
#
loop_
_entity.id
_entity.type
_entity.pdbx_description
1 polymer ?
#
loop_
_entity_poly.entity_id
_entity_poly.type
_entity_poly.pdbx_seq_one_letter_code
_entity_poly.pdbx_strand_id
1 'polypeptide(L)'
;MKNIKIIYFMLLFFSFIVFEGCKTSESNLYTNMPSSEEVNRSTTKRAEVLVEKSGAQLWGENCVRCHNAPPPQAYSNEQWDVIGQHMRVRANISKDKTEKIIAFIKSAN
;
A
#
# COMPACT_ATOMS: atom_id res chain seq x y z
N MET A 1 -23.36 15.69 42.63
CA MET A 1 -24.02 15.85 41.32
C MET A 1 -23.22 16.62 40.26
N LYS A 2 -22.18 17.42 40.61
CA LYS A 2 -21.39 18.18 39.63
C LYS A 2 -20.37 17.32 38.86
N ASN A 3 -19.83 16.26 39.48
CA ASN A 3 -18.79 15.41 38.89
C ASN A 3 -19.34 14.41 37.85
N ILE A 4 -20.62 14.06 37.92
CA ILE A 4 -21.28 13.14 36.98
C ILE A 4 -21.51 13.82 35.61
N LYS A 5 -21.73 15.14 35.60
CA LYS A 5 -21.89 15.93 34.38
C LYS A 5 -20.57 16.09 33.62
N ILE A 6 -19.43 16.16 34.33
CA ILE A 6 -18.09 16.25 33.74
C ILE A 6 -17.70 14.92 33.06
N ILE A 7 -17.99 13.79 33.71
CA ILE A 7 -17.74 12.46 33.14
C ILE A 7 -18.58 12.23 31.87
N TYR A 8 -19.85 12.64 31.88
CA TYR A 8 -20.70 12.57 30.69
C TYR A 8 -20.24 13.51 29.57
N PHE A 9 -19.75 14.70 29.90
CA PHE A 9 -19.23 15.64 28.91
C PHE A 9 -17.96 15.11 28.22
N MET A 10 -17.07 14.42 28.94
CA MET A 10 -15.89 13.80 28.34
C MET A 10 -16.22 12.54 27.52
N LEU A 11 -17.19 11.73 27.95
CA LEU A 11 -17.64 10.55 27.19
C LEU A 11 -18.38 10.92 25.88
N LEU A 12 -19.12 12.02 25.88
CA LEU A 12 -19.77 12.54 24.67
C LEU A 12 -18.77 13.18 23.70
N PHE A 13 -17.70 13.82 24.20
CA PHE A 13 -16.65 14.40 23.36
C PHE A 13 -15.78 13.33 22.67
N PHE A 14 -15.48 12.22 23.35
CA PHE A 14 -14.68 11.13 22.80
C PHE A 14 -15.40 10.34 21.69
N SER A 15 -16.73 10.42 21.64
CA SER A 15 -17.56 9.74 20.63
C SER A 15 -17.70 10.52 19.32
N PHE A 16 -17.33 11.80 19.29
CA PHE A 16 -17.45 12.67 18.10
C PHE A 16 -16.22 12.61 17.16
N ILE A 17 -15.14 11.94 17.55
CA ILE A 17 -13.90 11.84 16.74
C ILE A 17 -13.98 10.73 15.67
N VAL A 18 -15.06 9.92 15.64
CA VAL A 18 -15.22 8.78 14.73
C VAL A 18 -16.15 9.10 13.54
N PHE A 19 -16.16 10.34 13.06
CA PHE A 19 -16.94 10.72 11.88
C PHE A 19 -16.17 11.68 10.98
N GLU A 20 -15.15 11.19 10.29
CA GLU A 20 -14.76 11.68 8.95
C GLU A 20 -13.72 10.72 8.36
N GLY A 21 -14.18 9.76 7.56
CA GLY A 21 -13.23 8.82 6.95
C GLY A 21 -13.78 7.76 6.02
N CYS A 22 -14.90 7.98 5.30
CA CYS A 22 -15.11 7.34 4.01
C CYS A 22 -16.22 8.06 3.23
N LYS A 23 -15.86 8.97 2.33
CA LYS A 23 -16.74 9.32 1.19
C LYS A 23 -16.33 8.43 0.03
N THR A 24 -17.01 7.30 -0.14
CA THR A 24 -17.10 6.63 -1.44
C THR A 24 -18.08 7.43 -2.29
N SER A 25 -17.60 8.08 -3.36
CA SER A 25 -18.49 8.54 -4.43
C SER A 25 -18.14 7.77 -5.70
N GLU A 26 -18.97 6.78 -6.04
CA GLU A 26 -19.11 6.36 -7.42
C GLU A 26 -19.68 7.52 -8.22
N SER A 27 -19.01 7.90 -9.32
CA SER A 27 -19.69 8.52 -10.44
C SER A 27 -18.98 8.22 -11.75
N ASN A 28 -19.68 7.40 -12.56
CA ASN A 28 -20.02 7.65 -13.95
C ASN A 28 -18.88 8.13 -14.87
N LEU A 29 -18.46 7.28 -15.80
CA LEU A 29 -19.05 7.16 -17.15
C LEU A 29 -18.19 7.94 -18.13
N TYR A 30 -17.59 7.18 -19.05
CA TYR A 30 -17.11 7.65 -20.35
C TYR A 30 -17.96 8.80 -20.86
N THR A 31 -17.42 10.02 -20.94
CA THR A 31 -17.75 10.94 -22.03
C THR A 31 -16.77 12.11 -22.04
N ASN A 32 -16.35 12.43 -23.26
CA ASN A 32 -15.76 13.69 -23.73
C ASN A 32 -14.23 13.78 -23.68
N MET A 33 -13.65 13.27 -24.78
CA MET A 33 -12.27 13.46 -25.23
C MET A 33 -12.08 14.92 -25.69
N PRO A 34 -11.17 15.70 -25.08
CA PRO A 34 -10.76 16.99 -25.62
C PRO A 34 -9.57 16.83 -26.58
N SER A 35 -9.55 17.64 -27.63
CA SER A 35 -8.52 17.67 -28.66
C SER A 35 -7.12 17.92 -28.09
N SER A 36 -6.17 17.18 -28.63
CA SER A 36 -4.87 16.78 -28.07
C SER A 36 -3.77 17.85 -27.96
N GLU A 37 -4.04 19.13 -28.18
CA GLU A 37 -3.00 20.17 -28.14
C GLU A 37 -2.78 20.79 -26.75
N GLU A 38 -3.72 20.63 -25.81
CA GLU A 38 -3.58 21.13 -24.43
C GLU A 38 -3.03 20.07 -23.45
N VAL A 39 -2.60 18.91 -23.94
CA VAL A 39 -2.13 17.74 -23.15
C VAL A 39 -0.63 17.80 -22.82
N ASN A 40 0.08 18.89 -23.11
CA ASN A 40 1.54 18.96 -22.92
C ASN A 40 2.05 19.91 -21.82
N ARG A 41 1.20 20.72 -21.17
CA ARG A 41 1.67 21.60 -20.08
C ARG A 41 1.12 21.24 -18.70
N SER A 42 -0.05 20.59 -18.65
CA SER A 42 -0.71 20.22 -17.38
C SER A 42 -0.29 18.83 -16.87
N THR A 43 0.29 18.01 -17.73
CA THR A 43 0.82 16.66 -17.43
C THR A 43 2.11 16.69 -16.61
N THR A 44 2.89 17.78 -16.63
CA THR A 44 4.20 17.83 -15.96
C THR A 44 4.09 18.16 -14.47
N LYS A 45 2.98 18.76 -14.00
CA LYS A 45 2.79 19.15 -12.59
C LYS A 45 1.83 18.24 -11.82
N ARG A 46 1.01 17.47 -12.52
CA ARG A 46 0.21 16.36 -11.96
C ARG A 46 1.01 15.05 -11.91
N ALA A 47 2.34 15.13 -12.00
CA ALA A 47 3.26 14.21 -11.37
C ALA A 47 3.09 14.31 -9.84
N GLU A 48 1.91 13.92 -9.37
CA GLU A 48 1.76 13.15 -8.15
C GLU A 48 2.94 12.17 -8.15
N VAL A 49 3.89 12.39 -7.26
CA VAL A 49 4.99 11.45 -7.03
C VAL A 49 4.31 10.11 -6.85
N LEU A 50 4.37 9.24 -7.87
CA LEU A 50 3.88 7.88 -7.77
C LEU A 50 4.57 7.31 -6.54
N VAL A 51 3.83 7.15 -5.45
CA VAL A 51 4.41 6.75 -4.17
C VAL A 51 4.92 5.33 -4.37
N GLU A 52 6.23 5.22 -4.55
CA GLU A 52 6.89 3.95 -4.78
C GLU A 52 6.69 3.06 -3.55
N LYS A 53 6.05 1.91 -3.76
CA LYS A 53 5.80 0.96 -2.66
C LYS A 53 7.12 0.44 -2.09
N SER A 54 7.17 0.32 -0.76
CA SER A 54 8.30 -0.27 -0.04
C SER A 54 8.35 -1.79 -0.23
N GLY A 55 9.51 -2.39 0.04
CA GLY A 55 9.65 -3.86 0.01
C GLY A 55 8.73 -4.58 1.00
N ALA A 56 8.54 -4.01 2.19
CA ALA A 56 7.61 -4.54 3.20
C ALA A 56 6.15 -4.53 2.72
N GLN A 57 5.72 -3.43 2.09
CA GLN A 57 4.39 -3.32 1.53
C GLN A 57 4.20 -4.33 0.38
N LEU A 58 5.16 -4.40 -0.54
CA LEU A 58 5.12 -5.35 -1.64
C LEU A 58 5.12 -6.80 -1.15
N TRP A 59 5.85 -7.13 -0.08
CA TRP A 59 5.83 -8.45 0.53
C TRP A 59 4.45 -8.80 1.09
N GLY A 60 3.84 -7.90 1.87
CA GLY A 60 2.51 -8.11 2.44
C GLY A 60 1.42 -8.23 1.36
N GLU A 61 1.55 -7.49 0.26
CA GLU A 61 0.62 -7.56 -0.86
C GLU A 61 0.78 -8.82 -1.71
N ASN A 62 1.97 -9.43 -1.79
CA ASN A 62 2.25 -10.48 -2.79
C ASN A 62 2.57 -11.86 -2.21
N CYS A 63 3.28 -11.95 -1.08
CA CYS A 63 3.91 -13.20 -0.65
C CYS A 63 3.02 -14.10 0.22
N VAL A 64 1.98 -13.53 0.85
CA VAL A 64 1.04 -14.28 1.70
C VAL A 64 -0.29 -14.59 1.00
N ARG A 65 -0.36 -14.37 -0.32
CA ARG A 65 -1.57 -14.59 -1.14
C ARG A 65 -1.91 -16.06 -1.37
N CYS A 66 -0.90 -16.92 -1.42
CA CYS A 66 -1.06 -18.32 -1.85
C CYS A 66 -0.70 -19.32 -0.75
N HIS A 67 0.25 -18.99 0.11
CA HIS A 67 0.66 -19.78 1.25
C HIS A 67 1.24 -18.85 2.32
N ASN A 68 1.49 -19.38 3.51
CA ASN A 68 2.23 -18.61 4.49
C ASN A 68 3.66 -18.38 4.01
N ALA A 69 4.12 -17.13 4.07
CA ALA A 69 5.49 -16.82 3.70
C ALA A 69 6.45 -17.32 4.80
N PRO A 70 7.56 -18.00 4.45
CA PRO A 70 8.56 -18.40 5.43
C PRO A 70 9.14 -17.18 6.16
N PRO A 71 9.49 -17.30 7.45
CA PRO A 71 10.14 -16.20 8.16
C PRO A 71 11.51 -15.90 7.54
N PRO A 72 12.01 -14.65 7.63
CA PRO A 72 13.29 -14.27 7.01
C PRO A 72 14.46 -15.20 7.35
N GLN A 73 14.52 -15.73 8.57
CA GLN A 73 15.61 -16.60 9.04
C GLN A 73 15.53 -18.05 8.52
N ALA A 74 14.50 -18.40 7.75
CA ALA A 74 14.31 -19.76 7.23
C ALA A 74 15.35 -20.16 6.17
N TYR A 75 15.96 -19.19 5.50
CA TYR A 75 16.91 -19.40 4.40
C TYR A 75 18.05 -18.38 4.45
N SER A 76 19.21 -18.70 3.87
CA SER A 76 20.31 -17.74 3.72
C SER A 76 19.95 -16.63 2.72
N ASN A 77 20.72 -15.54 2.73
CA ASN A 77 20.56 -14.46 1.76
C ASN A 77 20.66 -14.95 0.31
N GLU A 78 21.57 -15.86 -0.01
CA GLU A 78 21.74 -16.41 -1.36
C GLU A 78 20.54 -17.28 -1.76
N GLN A 79 19.99 -18.04 -0.81
CA GLN A 79 18.78 -18.82 -1.03
C GLN A 79 17.57 -17.93 -1.29
N TRP A 80 17.47 -16.79 -0.59
CA TRP A 80 16.41 -15.80 -0.85
C TRP A 80 16.48 -15.16 -2.24
N ASP A 81 17.66 -15.04 -2.85
CA ASP A 81 17.76 -14.61 -4.26
C ASP A 81 17.10 -15.63 -5.18
N VAL A 82 17.43 -16.91 -5.01
CA VAL A 82 16.87 -18.00 -5.82
C VAL A 82 15.37 -18.12 -5.62
N ILE A 83 14.91 -18.11 -4.37
CA ILE A 83 13.49 -18.17 -4.00
C ILE A 83 12.75 -16.96 -4.56
N GLY A 84 13.30 -15.76 -4.42
CA GLY A 84 12.70 -14.54 -4.95
C GLY A 84 12.55 -14.56 -6.47
N GLN A 85 13.52 -15.11 -7.20
CA GLN A 85 13.40 -15.30 -8.66
C GLN A 85 12.36 -16.35 -9.04
N HIS A 86 12.25 -17.44 -8.27
CA HIS A 86 11.18 -18.43 -8.43
C HIS A 86 9.80 -17.80 -8.18
N MET A 87 9.69 -17.10 -7.04
CA MET A 87 8.77 -16.02 -6.65
C MET A 87 8.18 -15.25 -7.82
N ARG A 88 9.07 -14.52 -8.49
CA ARG A 88 8.76 -13.58 -9.56
C ARG A 88 7.90 -14.19 -10.65
N VAL A 89 8.29 -15.38 -11.12
CA VAL A 89 7.59 -16.07 -12.22
C VAL A 89 6.26 -16.65 -11.74
N ARG A 90 6.24 -17.27 -10.56
CA ARG A 90 5.05 -17.95 -10.03
C ARG A 90 3.95 -16.99 -9.58
N ALA A 91 4.32 -15.90 -8.94
CA ALA A 91 3.39 -14.88 -8.45
C ALA A 91 3.17 -13.72 -9.44
N ASN A 92 3.79 -13.81 -10.63
CA ASN A 92 3.74 -12.80 -11.69
C ASN A 92 4.08 -11.38 -11.18
N ILE A 93 5.25 -11.26 -10.55
CA ILE A 93 5.75 -10.00 -9.98
C ILE A 93 6.77 -9.41 -10.96
N SER A 94 6.80 -8.08 -11.12
CA SER A 94 7.82 -7.41 -11.93
C SER A 94 9.20 -7.47 -11.24
N LYS A 95 10.27 -7.38 -12.04
CA LYS A 95 11.65 -7.52 -11.53
C LYS A 95 11.98 -6.51 -10.43
N ASP A 96 11.60 -5.24 -10.62
CA ASP A 96 11.81 -4.14 -9.67
C ASP A 96 11.13 -4.40 -8.32
N LYS A 97 9.89 -4.91 -8.33
CA LYS A 97 9.15 -5.25 -7.11
C LYS A 97 9.77 -6.45 -6.42
N THR A 98 10.18 -7.46 -7.17
CA THR A 98 10.88 -8.63 -6.63
C THR A 98 12.17 -8.24 -5.93
N GLU A 99 12.99 -7.37 -6.52
CA GLU A 99 14.24 -6.91 -5.91
C GLU A 99 13.99 -6.16 -4.59
N LYS A 100 12.98 -5.29 -4.55
CA LYS A 100 12.56 -4.63 -3.30
C LYS A 100 12.10 -5.62 -2.23
N ILE A 101 11.35 -6.66 -2.61
CA ILE A 101 10.91 -7.71 -1.69
C ILE A 101 12.12 -8.50 -1.15
N ILE A 102 13.03 -8.93 -2.02
CA ILE A 102 14.23 -9.68 -1.62
C ILE A 102 15.08 -8.82 -0.67
N ALA A 103 15.31 -7.55 -0.99
CA ALA A 103 16.06 -6.64 -0.14
C ALA A 103 15.41 -6.49 1.25
N PHE A 104 14.07 -6.37 1.30
CA PHE A 104 13.34 -6.32 2.55
C PHE A 104 13.51 -7.59 3.38
N ILE A 105 13.33 -8.78 2.77
CA ILE A 105 13.47 -10.05 3.49
C ILE A 105 14.89 -10.21 4.04
N LYS A 106 15.91 -9.93 3.22
CA LYS A 106 17.33 -10.02 3.62
C LYS A 106 17.72 -9.05 4.73
N SER A 107 17.09 -7.87 4.79
CA SER A 107 17.34 -6.91 5.87
C SER A 107 16.94 -7.42 7.26
N ALA A 108 16.14 -8.49 7.31
CA ALA A 108 15.67 -9.13 8.53
C ALA A 108 16.26 -10.53 8.75
N ASN A 109 17.21 -10.99 7.92
CA ASN A 109 17.84 -12.32 8.00
C ASN A 109 18.90 -12.41 9.09
#